data_AF-A0A402AHF4-F1
#
_entry.id   AF-A0A402AHF4-F1
#
_cell.length_a   1.000
_cell.length_b   1.000
_cell.length_c   1.000
_cell.angle_alpha   90.00
_cell.angle_beta   90.00
_cell.angle_gamma   90.00
#
_symmetry.space_group_name_H-M   'P 1'
#
loop_
_entity.id
_entity.type
_entity.pdbx_description
1 polymer ?
#
loop_
_entity_poly.entity_id
_entity_poly.type
_entity_poly.pdbx_seq_one_letter_code
_entity_poly.pdbx_strand_id
1 'polypeptide(L)'
;MNEEDNWLHGEQVECPACHQLLYRVAHAPFYDEHFLYCERCPIHVEVSYYDSVYKQLYKQVRQEHALSQTGGVKALMRTIEEHLKPCSCGGSFRHDAPRRCFTCHTAVVVDDASDVDLWRWSAAFLADDSKVADDVLEDEERWHSQFIAGEDKWK
;
A
#
# COMPACT_ATOMS: atom_id res chain seq x y z
N MET A 1 3.03 -14.07 -21.84
CA MET A 1 1.92 -13.81 -20.92
C MET A 1 0.91 -12.99 -21.71
N ASN A 2 -0.30 -13.49 -21.94
CA ASN A 2 -1.33 -12.68 -22.59
C ASN A 2 -1.68 -11.53 -21.63
N GLU A 3 -1.86 -10.32 -22.15
CA GLU A 3 -2.25 -9.14 -21.33
C GLU A 3 -3.55 -9.37 -20.57
N GLU A 4 -4.40 -10.29 -21.05
CA GLU A 4 -5.66 -10.72 -20.41
C GLU A 4 -5.47 -11.54 -19.12
N ASP A 5 -4.29 -12.14 -18.89
CA ASP A 5 -3.99 -12.93 -17.68
C ASP A 5 -3.32 -12.09 -16.55
N ASN A 6 -2.93 -10.84 -16.83
CA ASN A 6 -2.34 -9.93 -15.83
C ASN A 6 -3.44 -9.23 -15.03
N TRP A 7 -4.14 -10.00 -14.20
CA TRP A 7 -5.26 -9.53 -13.37
C TRP A 7 -4.85 -8.51 -12.30
N LEU A 8 -3.55 -8.42 -11.99
CA LEU A 8 -2.97 -7.40 -11.11
C LEU A 8 -2.58 -6.11 -11.84
N HIS A 9 -2.74 -6.06 -13.17
CA HIS A 9 -2.40 -4.90 -14.00
C HIS A 9 -1.01 -4.31 -13.72
N GLY A 10 -0.05 -5.21 -13.45
CA GLY A 10 1.30 -4.82 -13.10
C GLY A 10 2.05 -4.24 -14.30
N GLU A 11 2.69 -3.08 -14.12
CA GLU A 11 3.50 -2.45 -15.17
C GLU A 11 4.74 -1.76 -14.61
N GLN A 12 5.77 -1.69 -15.45
CA GLN A 12 6.97 -0.91 -15.16
C GLN A 12 6.67 0.58 -15.30
N VAL A 13 7.01 1.37 -14.30
CA VAL A 13 6.92 2.83 -14.31
C VAL A 13 8.26 3.46 -13.95
N GLU A 14 8.43 4.72 -14.30
CA GLU A 14 9.65 5.47 -14.05
C GLU A 14 9.36 6.65 -13.12
N CYS A 15 10.22 6.87 -12.11
CA CYS A 15 10.09 8.04 -11.26
C CYS A 15 10.32 9.32 -12.07
N PRO A 16 9.41 10.31 -12.05
CA PRO A 16 9.51 11.51 -12.88
C PRO A 16 10.65 12.46 -12.47
N ALA A 17 11.28 12.25 -11.31
CA ALA A 17 12.36 13.11 -10.82
C ALA A 17 13.74 12.45 -10.89
N CYS A 18 13.87 11.20 -10.45
CA CYS A 18 15.18 10.53 -10.39
C CYS A 18 15.34 9.40 -11.42
N HIS A 19 14.35 9.18 -12.30
CA HIS A 19 14.41 8.20 -13.38
C HIS A 19 14.61 6.75 -12.93
N GLN A 20 14.39 6.48 -11.63
CA GLN A 20 14.45 5.14 -11.09
C GLN A 20 13.30 4.31 -11.66
N LEU A 21 13.62 3.11 -12.16
CA LEU A 21 12.63 2.13 -12.55
C LEU A 21 11.95 1.55 -11.31
N LEU A 22 10.63 1.46 -11.40
CA LEU A 22 9.72 1.00 -10.36
C LEU A 22 8.68 0.09 -11.01
N TYR A 23 7.93 -0.63 -10.18
CA TYR A 23 6.85 -1.48 -10.63
C TYR A 23 5.57 -1.07 -9.92
N ARG A 24 4.52 -0.71 -10.66
CA ARG A 24 3.19 -0.46 -10.07
C ARG A 24 2.34 -1.70 -10.27
N VAL A 25 1.51 -2.02 -9.28
CA VAL A 25 0.65 -3.20 -9.31
C VAL A 25 -0.65 -2.89 -8.57
N ALA A 26 -1.79 -3.37 -9.06
CA ALA A 26 -3.05 -3.24 -8.33
C ALA A 26 -3.01 -4.10 -7.06
N HIS A 27 -3.68 -3.65 -6.00
CA HIS A 27 -3.84 -4.46 -4.78
C HIS A 27 -4.51 -5.79 -5.13
N ALA A 28 -4.00 -6.88 -4.57
CA ALA A 28 -4.68 -8.16 -4.69
C ALA A 28 -6.02 -8.11 -3.91
N PRO A 29 -7.14 -8.55 -4.49
CA PRO A 29 -8.47 -8.42 -3.89
C PRO A 29 -8.68 -9.30 -2.66
N PHE A 30 -7.72 -10.18 -2.34
CA PHE A 30 -7.77 -11.12 -1.24
C PHE A 30 -6.78 -10.82 -0.12
N TYR A 31 -6.18 -9.62 -0.10
CA TYR A 31 -5.42 -9.17 1.06
C TYR A 31 -6.37 -8.78 2.20
N ASP A 32 -6.18 -9.39 3.37
CA ASP A 32 -6.99 -9.12 4.58
C ASP A 32 -6.52 -7.86 5.33
N GLU A 33 -6.05 -6.84 4.60
CA GLU A 33 -5.41 -5.65 5.16
C GLU A 33 -5.75 -4.39 4.36
N HIS A 34 -5.79 -3.25 5.06
CA HIS A 34 -5.76 -1.93 4.42
C HIS A 34 -4.33 -1.41 4.38
N PHE A 35 -3.90 -0.92 3.22
CA PHE A 35 -2.65 -0.20 3.05
C PHE A 35 -2.91 1.31 3.08
N LEU A 36 -2.23 2.02 3.98
CA LEU A 36 -2.29 3.47 4.07
C LEU A 36 -0.89 4.05 3.94
N TYR A 37 -0.73 5.02 3.04
CA TYR A 37 0.57 5.53 2.61
C TYR A 37 0.87 6.88 3.26
N CYS A 38 2.14 7.15 3.55
CA CYS A 38 2.53 8.45 4.08
C CYS A 38 2.48 9.53 3.00
N GLU A 39 1.87 10.67 3.32
CA GLU A 39 1.81 11.82 2.41
C GLU A 39 3.19 12.44 2.09
N ARG A 40 4.29 12.06 2.77
CA ARG A 40 5.59 12.74 2.67
C ARG A 40 6.80 11.85 2.36
N CYS A 41 6.73 10.55 2.64
CA CYS A 41 7.83 9.63 2.43
C CYS A 41 7.29 8.29 1.88
N PRO A 42 8.14 7.36 1.44
CA PRO A 42 7.70 6.09 0.87
C PRO A 42 7.17 5.09 1.91
N ILE A 43 7.08 5.45 3.20
CA ILE A 43 6.60 4.54 4.23
C ILE A 43 5.08 4.38 4.12
N HIS A 44 4.59 3.15 4.28
CA HIS A 44 3.18 2.84 4.46
C HIS A 44 2.94 2.09 5.77
N VAL A 45 1.67 1.92 6.10
CA VAL A 45 1.22 1.13 7.25
C VAL A 45 0.18 0.12 6.79
N GLU A 46 0.30 -1.08 7.34
CA GLU A 46 -0.57 -2.22 7.07
C GLU A 46 -1.53 -2.39 8.26
N VAL A 47 -2.83 -2.33 7.96
CA VAL A 47 -3.91 -2.43 8.94
C VAL A 47 -4.68 -3.72 8.68
N SER A 48 -4.32 -4.76 9.41
CA SER A 48 -4.98 -6.05 9.33
C SER A 48 -6.43 -6.01 9.79
N TYR A 49 -7.32 -6.71 9.06
CA TYR A 49 -8.72 -6.89 9.46
C TYR A 49 -8.87 -7.69 10.75
N TYR A 50 -7.81 -8.41 11.16
CA TYR A 50 -7.78 -9.18 12.38
C TYR A 50 -7.37 -8.36 13.61
N ASP A 51 -6.84 -7.15 13.43
CA ASP A 51 -6.44 -6.24 14.51
C ASP A 51 -7.65 -5.89 15.39
N SER A 52 -7.44 -5.93 16.71
CA SER A 52 -8.49 -5.66 17.69
C SER A 52 -8.99 -4.21 17.65
N VAL A 53 -8.11 -3.25 17.36
CA VAL A 53 -8.46 -1.83 17.21
C VAL A 53 -9.26 -1.65 15.93
N TYR A 54 -8.82 -2.23 14.81
CA TYR A 54 -9.58 -2.20 13.55
C TYR A 54 -11.01 -2.74 13.74
N LYS A 55 -11.17 -3.90 14.39
CA LYS A 55 -12.49 -4.49 14.66
C LYS A 55 -13.40 -3.56 15.48
N GLN A 56 -12.84 -2.81 16.43
CA GLN A 56 -13.58 -1.83 17.22
C GLN A 56 -14.03 -0.65 16.36
N LEU A 57 -13.12 -0.05 15.58
CA LEU A 57 -13.43 1.05 14.67
C LEU A 57 -14.48 0.64 13.63
N TYR A 58 -14.31 -0.54 13.03
CA TYR A 58 -15.27 -1.10 12.08
C TYR A 58 -16.67 -1.24 12.69
N LYS A 59 -16.76 -1.77 13.92
CA LYS A 59 -18.04 -1.90 14.62
C LYS A 59 -18.68 -0.54 14.91
N GLN A 60 -17.89 0.44 15.33
CA GLN A 60 -18.37 1.80 15.60
C GLN A 60 -18.95 2.42 14.32
N VAL A 61 -18.16 2.46 13.24
CA VAL A 61 -18.59 3.03 11.96
C VAL A 61 -19.82 2.29 11.42
N ARG A 62 -19.90 0.97 11.59
CA ARG A 62 -21.09 0.19 11.19
C ARG A 62 -22.35 0.54 11.97
N GLN A 63 -22.23 0.97 13.21
CA GLN A 63 -23.38 1.38 14.02
C GLN A 63 -23.84 2.79 13.64
N GLU A 64 -22.90 3.67 13.28
CA GLU A 64 -23.17 5.06 12.89
C GLU A 64 -23.59 5.17 11.40
N HIS A 65 -23.12 4.25 10.56
CA HIS A 65 -23.30 4.25 9.10
C HIS A 65 -23.67 2.86 8.57
N ALA A 66 -24.55 2.81 7.57
CA ALA A 66 -24.74 1.59 6.79
C ALA A 66 -23.52 1.35 5.88
N LEU A 67 -22.64 0.43 6.28
CA LEU A 67 -21.40 0.10 5.55
C LEU A 67 -21.60 -0.40 4.11
N SER A 68 -22.82 -0.80 3.73
CA SER A 68 -23.16 -1.19 2.35
C SER A 68 -23.22 -0.02 1.36
N GLN A 69 -23.11 1.22 1.85
CA GLN A 69 -23.04 2.41 1.01
C GLN A 69 -21.60 2.90 0.89
N THR A 70 -21.24 3.48 -0.25
CA THR A 70 -19.93 4.11 -0.51
C THR A 70 -19.50 5.08 0.61
N GLY A 71 -20.48 5.73 1.26
CA GLY A 71 -20.23 6.58 2.43
C GLY A 71 -19.65 5.86 3.65
N GLY A 72 -20.01 4.59 3.87
CA GLY A 72 -19.55 3.80 5.01
C GLY A 72 -18.09 3.36 4.90
N VAL A 73 -17.64 2.96 3.70
CA VAL A 73 -16.22 2.65 3.45
C VAL A 73 -15.35 3.89 3.62
N LYS A 74 -15.78 5.04 3.07
CA LYS A 74 -15.08 6.31 3.24
C LYS A 74 -15.01 6.75 4.71
N ALA A 75 -16.09 6.57 5.46
CA ALA A 75 -16.12 6.84 6.90
C ALA A 75 -15.15 5.93 7.66
N LEU A 76 -15.08 4.65 7.31
CA LEU A 76 -14.13 3.71 7.90
C LEU A 76 -12.68 4.12 7.64
N MET A 77 -12.32 4.42 6.39
CA MET A 77 -10.95 4.83 6.05
C MET A 77 -10.56 6.09 6.82
N ARG A 78 -11.42 7.11 6.84
CA ARG A 78 -11.18 8.32 7.63
C ARG A 78 -10.99 8.03 9.12
N THR A 79 -11.82 7.14 9.67
CA THR A 79 -11.72 6.76 11.09
C THR A 79 -10.38 6.07 11.38
N ILE A 80 -9.93 5.19 10.49
CA ILE A 80 -8.61 4.54 10.59
C ILE A 80 -7.50 5.60 10.54
N GLU A 81 -7.52 6.49 9.54
CA GLU A 81 -6.53 7.57 9.37
C GLU A 81 -6.40 8.46 10.62
N GLU A 82 -7.52 8.80 11.27
CA GLU A 82 -7.55 9.61 12.48
C GLU A 82 -6.97 8.87 13.70
N HIS A 83 -7.04 7.54 13.76
CA HIS A 83 -6.54 6.71 14.86
C HIS A 83 -5.08 6.25 14.68
N LEU A 84 -4.49 6.42 13.49
CA LEU A 84 -3.09 6.10 13.26
C LEU A 84 -2.16 7.16 13.86
N LYS A 85 -1.03 6.72 14.44
CA LYS A 85 0.10 7.58 14.78
C LYS A 85 0.66 8.23 13.50
N PRO A 86 1.19 9.46 13.59
CA PRO A 86 1.88 10.06 12.44
C PRO A 86 3.11 9.23 12.07
N CYS A 87 3.50 9.27 10.80
CA CYS A 87 4.75 8.70 10.32
C CYS A 87 5.94 9.35 11.04
N SER A 88 7.04 8.62 11.21
CA SER A 88 8.28 9.11 11.81
C SER A 88 8.88 10.32 11.07
N CYS A 89 8.55 10.51 9.79
CA CYS A 89 8.92 11.70 9.01
C CYS A 89 8.05 12.95 9.33
N GLY A 90 7.03 12.82 10.19
CA GLY A 90 6.06 13.86 10.53
C GLY A 90 4.90 13.99 9.53
N GLY A 91 4.73 13.06 8.59
CA GLY A 91 3.57 12.99 7.70
C GLY A 91 2.41 12.18 8.28
N SER A 92 1.24 12.30 7.66
CA SER A 92 0.06 11.48 7.99
C SER A 92 -0.07 10.30 7.03
N PHE A 93 -0.62 9.19 7.51
CA PHE A 93 -0.98 8.05 6.67
C PHE A 93 -2.39 8.24 6.14
N ARG A 94 -2.57 8.11 4.83
CA ARG A 94 -3.87 8.21 4.15
C ARG A 94 -4.05 7.07 3.16
N HIS A 95 -5.28 6.63 2.98
CA HIS A 95 -5.63 5.60 2.01
C HIS A 95 -5.40 6.08 0.56
N ASP A 96 -5.70 7.35 0.30
CA ASP A 96 -5.56 8.01 -1.00
C ASP A 96 -4.22 8.75 -1.19
N ALA A 97 -3.26 8.56 -0.28
CA ALA A 97 -1.96 9.21 -0.40
C ALA A 97 -1.21 8.75 -1.67
N PRO A 98 -0.44 9.66 -2.32
CA PRO A 98 0.37 9.28 -3.47
C PRO A 98 1.43 8.24 -3.11
N ARG A 99 1.72 7.32 -4.03
CA ARG A 99 2.84 6.37 -3.86
C ARG A 99 4.12 7.07 -4.27
N ARG A 100 5.12 7.00 -3.40
CA ARG A 100 6.34 7.80 -3.53
C ARG A 100 7.53 6.92 -3.87
N CYS A 101 8.41 7.44 -4.70
CA CYS A 101 9.66 6.78 -5.06
C CYS A 101 10.49 6.49 -3.80
N PHE A 102 10.92 5.24 -3.66
CA PHE A 102 11.74 4.77 -2.54
C PHE A 102 13.12 5.44 -2.44
N THR A 103 13.61 6.06 -3.53
CA THR A 103 14.92 6.72 -3.56
C THR A 103 14.83 8.23 -3.32
N CYS A 104 13.97 8.94 -4.05
CA CYS A 104 13.91 10.41 -4.00
C CYS A 104 12.63 10.98 -3.38
N HIS A 105 11.70 10.12 -2.94
CA HIS A 105 10.43 10.45 -2.29
C HIS A 105 9.44 11.26 -3.16
N THR A 106 9.77 11.53 -4.42
CA THR A 106 8.86 12.15 -5.38
C THR A 106 7.64 11.27 -5.58
N ALA A 107 6.46 11.86 -5.64
CA ALA A 107 5.22 11.14 -5.93
C ALA A 107 5.27 10.56 -7.36
N VAL A 108 4.91 9.29 -7.49
CA VAL A 108 4.93 8.52 -8.74
C VAL A 108 3.51 8.17 -9.16
N VAL A 109 2.73 7.59 -8.26
CA VAL A 109 1.30 7.33 -8.48
C VAL A 109 0.51 8.39 -7.72
N VAL A 110 -0.11 9.30 -8.46
CA VAL A 110 -0.87 10.44 -7.91
C VAL A 110 -2.37 10.31 -8.15
N ASP A 111 -2.77 9.65 -9.24
CA ASP A 111 -4.16 9.43 -9.63
C ASP A 111 -4.61 8.03 -9.23
N ASP A 112 -5.86 7.88 -8.76
CA ASP A 112 -6.49 6.62 -8.35
C ASP A 112 -5.60 5.73 -7.47
N ALA A 113 -4.86 6.38 -6.57
CA ALA A 113 -3.83 5.73 -5.80
C ALA A 113 -4.40 4.62 -4.90
N SER A 114 -5.65 4.74 -4.42
CA SER A 114 -6.28 3.90 -3.38
C SER A 114 -6.12 2.38 -3.53
N ASP A 115 -5.92 1.86 -4.74
CA ASP A 115 -5.86 0.43 -5.04
C ASP A 115 -4.58 0.00 -5.77
N VAL A 116 -3.50 0.79 -5.66
CA VAL A 116 -2.22 0.51 -6.34
C VAL A 116 -1.07 0.51 -5.34
N ASP A 117 -0.18 -0.47 -5.43
CA ASP A 117 1.09 -0.51 -4.72
C ASP A 117 2.23 -0.17 -5.67
N LEU A 118 3.33 0.28 -5.08
CA LEU A 118 4.58 0.56 -5.78
C LEU A 118 5.66 -0.34 -5.21
N TRP A 119 6.43 -0.97 -6.08
CA TRP A 119 7.53 -1.86 -5.73
C TRP A 119 8.80 -1.37 -6.40
N ARG A 120 9.95 -1.77 -5.87
CA ARG A 120 11.22 -1.64 -6.57
C ARG A 120 11.12 -2.40 -7.88
N TRP A 121 11.69 -1.87 -8.95
CA TRP A 121 11.85 -2.69 -10.15
C TRP A 121 12.87 -3.81 -9.93
N SER A 122 12.47 -5.03 -10.27
CA SER A 122 13.30 -6.22 -10.26
C SER A 122 13.08 -7.04 -11.52
N ALA A 123 14.16 -7.61 -12.07
CA ALA A 123 14.04 -8.52 -13.22
C ALA A 123 13.20 -9.77 -12.89
N ALA A 124 13.02 -10.08 -11.60
CA ALA A 124 12.13 -11.14 -11.13
C ALA A 124 10.68 -10.97 -11.60
N PHE A 125 10.18 -9.73 -11.75
CA PHE A 125 8.81 -9.47 -12.25
C PHE A 125 8.60 -9.85 -13.72
N LEU A 126 9.68 -10.12 -14.46
CA LEU A 126 9.63 -10.62 -15.85
C LEU A 126 9.89 -12.13 -15.94
N ALA A 127 10.33 -12.75 -14.85
CA ALA A 127 10.59 -14.17 -14.81
C ALA A 127 9.27 -14.94 -14.63
N ASP A 128 9.28 -16.18 -15.11
CA ASP A 128 8.26 -17.15 -14.75
C ASP A 128 8.38 -17.41 -13.24
N ASP A 129 7.28 -17.27 -12.49
CA ASP A 129 7.27 -17.42 -11.02
C ASP A 129 7.93 -18.73 -10.56
N SER A 130 7.84 -19.81 -11.36
CA SER A 130 8.49 -21.10 -11.09
C SER A 130 10.02 -21.08 -11.22
N LYS A 131 10.60 -19.95 -11.64
CA LYS A 131 12.02 -19.74 -11.94
C LYS A 131 12.64 -18.59 -11.16
N VAL A 132 11.87 -17.88 -10.33
CA VAL A 132 12.44 -16.92 -9.38
C VAL A 132 13.02 -17.72 -8.22
N ALA A 133 14.29 -17.52 -7.93
CA ALA A 133 14.95 -18.20 -6.81
C ALA A 133 14.49 -17.58 -5.47
N ASP A 134 14.34 -18.41 -4.45
CA ASP A 134 13.84 -18.00 -3.12
C ASP A 134 14.66 -16.84 -2.52
N ASP A 135 15.97 -16.81 -2.76
CA ASP A 135 16.87 -15.75 -2.27
C ASP A 135 16.56 -14.37 -2.87
N VAL A 136 16.02 -14.34 -4.09
CA VAL A 136 15.58 -13.10 -4.74
C VAL A 136 14.30 -12.59 -4.09
N LEU A 137 13.36 -13.48 -3.78
CA LEU A 137 12.11 -13.12 -3.10
C LEU A 137 12.38 -12.60 -1.69
N GLU A 138 13.24 -13.29 -0.93
CA GLU A 138 13.65 -12.87 0.41
C GLU A 138 14.37 -11.51 0.40
N ASP A 139 15.19 -11.21 -0.62
CA ASP A 139 15.83 -9.89 -0.75
C ASP A 139 14.82 -8.78 -1.01
N GLU A 140 13.86 -9.02 -1.90
CA GLU A 140 12.79 -8.06 -2.20
C GLU A 140 11.91 -7.80 -0.97
N GLU A 141 11.47 -8.85 -0.27
CA GLU A 141 10.70 -8.72 0.98
C GLU A 141 11.48 -7.95 2.04
N ARG A 142 12.74 -8.31 2.27
CA ARG A 142 13.61 -7.62 3.22
C ARG A 142 13.79 -6.15 2.85
N TRP A 143 13.98 -5.85 1.58
CA TRP A 143 14.11 -4.47 1.11
C TRP A 143 12.82 -3.69 1.31
N HIS A 144 11.67 -4.28 0.95
CA HIS A 144 10.36 -3.64 1.07
C HIS A 144 9.96 -3.40 2.54
N SER A 145 10.32 -4.32 3.44
CA SER A 145 10.01 -4.21 4.87
C SER A 145 10.55 -2.94 5.54
N GLN A 146 11.59 -2.31 4.97
CA GLN A 146 12.15 -1.05 5.46
C GLN A 146 11.20 0.14 5.30
N PHE A 147 10.20 -0.01 4.43
CA PHE A 147 9.18 0.99 4.14
C PHE A 147 7.84 0.68 4.83
N ILE A 148 7.78 -0.38 5.64
CA ILE A 148 6.60 -0.69 6.45
C ILE A 148 6.75 -0.06 7.82
N ALA A 149 5.76 0.71 8.25
CA ALA A 149 5.70 1.25 9.60
C ALA A 149 5.58 0.11 10.64
N GLY A 150 6.25 0.25 11.78
CA GLY A 150 6.25 -0.77 12.83
C GLY A 150 4.86 -1.06 13.42
N GLU A 151 4.77 -2.16 14.17
CA GLU A 151 3.50 -2.72 14.67
C GLU A 151 2.69 -1.77 15.58
N ASP A 152 3.37 -0.90 16.33
CA ASP A 152 2.77 0.09 17.24
C ASP A 152 2.25 1.34 16.50
N LYS A 153 1.23 1.12 15.67
CA LYS A 153 0.67 2.10 14.72
C LYS A 153 -0.53 2.90 15.23
N TRP A 154 -1.20 2.47 16.29
CA TRP A 154 -2.44 3.09 16.81
C TRP A 154 -2.16 4.10 17.93
N LYS A 155 -2.89 5.21 17.98
CA LYS A 155 -2.82 6.23 19.05
C LYS A 155 -3.35 5.74 20.40
#